data_AF-A0A218WNQ2-F1
#
_entry.id   AF-A0A218WNQ2-F1
#
_cell.length_a   1.000
_cell.length_b   1.000
_cell.length_c   1.000
_cell.angle_alpha   90.00
_cell.angle_beta   90.00
_cell.angle_gamma   90.00
#
_symmetry.space_group_name_H-M   'P 1'
#
loop_
_entity.id
_entity.type
_entity.pdbx_description
1 polymer ?
#
loop_
_entity_poly.entity_id
_entity_poly.type
_entity_poly.pdbx_seq_one_letter_code
_entity_poly.pdbx_strand_id
1 'polypeptide(L)'
;MDTDRLDGKARKRIVGNLGGDWSHGVVTFNVKMTVGAKFMSGRWLTKQKVLSVVCKNLNVEFVSTDTGKLQEGSNNACIVDFD
;
A
#
# COMPACT_ATOMS: atom_id res chain seq x y z
N MET A 1 -3.04 10.26 1.87
CA MET A 1 -4.49 10.22 1.59
C MET A 1 -5.06 11.57 1.99
N ASP A 2 -5.46 12.38 1.02
CA ASP A 2 -6.16 13.65 1.28
C ASP A 2 -7.55 13.35 1.83
N THR A 3 -7.69 13.40 3.15
CA THR A 3 -8.96 13.18 3.85
C THR A 3 -9.91 14.38 3.75
N ASP A 4 -9.46 15.50 3.17
CA ASP A 4 -10.17 16.80 3.16
C ASP A 4 -11.39 16.89 2.22
N ARG A 5 -11.70 15.86 1.42
CA ARG A 5 -12.80 15.88 0.45
C ARG A 5 -13.88 14.81 0.62
N LEU A 6 -13.92 14.15 1.77
CA LEU A 6 -14.92 13.11 2.03
C LEU A 6 -16.15 13.68 2.73
N ASP A 7 -17.32 13.54 2.10
CA ASP A 7 -18.63 13.79 2.69
C ASP A 7 -18.77 13.10 4.06
N GLY A 8 -19.50 13.71 5.01
CA GLY A 8 -19.61 13.24 6.38
C GLY A 8 -20.12 11.80 6.49
N LYS A 9 -20.97 11.35 5.56
CA LYS A 9 -21.46 9.97 5.48
C LYS A 9 -20.38 9.01 4.98
N ALA A 10 -19.56 9.43 4.01
CA ALA A 10 -18.42 8.66 3.52
C ALA A 10 -17.37 8.47 4.62
N ARG A 11 -17.03 9.54 5.37
CA ARG A 11 -16.13 9.45 6.53
C ARG A 11 -16.65 8.47 7.58
N LYS A 12 -17.93 8.57 7.96
CA LYS A 12 -18.52 7.69 8.99
C LYS A 12 -18.51 6.21 8.57
N ARG A 13 -18.75 5.92 7.28
CA ARG A 13 -18.68 4.57 6.73
C ARG A 13 -17.24 4.04 6.69
N ILE A 14 -16.28 4.87 6.29
CA ILE A 14 -14.85 4.50 6.27
C ILE A 14 -14.35 4.19 7.69
N VAL A 15 -14.65 5.07 8.66
CA VAL A 15 -14.27 4.87 10.07
C VAL A 15 -14.99 3.67 10.68
N GLY A 16 -16.27 3.45 10.36
CA GLY A 16 -17.00 2.27 10.81
C GLY A 16 -16.46 0.96 10.26
N ASN A 17 -16.11 0.94 8.97
CA ASN A 17 -15.46 -0.22 8.34
C ASN A 17 -14.07 -0.46 8.94
N LEU A 18 -13.27 0.60 9.14
CA LEU A 18 -11.99 0.52 9.85
C LEU A 18 -12.14 -0.06 11.26
N GLY A 19 -13.20 0.30 11.99
CA GLY A 19 -13.47 -0.27 13.32
C GLY A 19 -13.84 -1.75 13.27
N GLY A 20 -14.64 -2.17 12.28
CA GLY A 20 -14.96 -3.59 12.04
C GLY A 20 -13.73 -4.39 11.63
N ASP A 21 -12.95 -3.87 10.69
CA ASP A 21 -11.71 -4.44 10.18
C ASP A 21 -10.65 -4.55 11.30
N TRP A 22 -10.52 -3.53 12.15
CA TRP A 22 -9.68 -3.54 13.36
C TRP A 22 -10.13 -4.62 14.36
N SER A 23 -11.44 -4.80 14.57
CA SER A 23 -11.93 -5.85 15.49
C SER A 23 -11.62 -7.27 15.00
N HIS A 24 -11.39 -7.45 13.70
CA HIS A 24 -10.94 -8.71 13.11
C HIS A 24 -9.41 -8.75 12.91
N GLY A 25 -8.69 -7.69 13.31
CA GLY A 25 -7.24 -7.58 13.19
C GLY A 25 -6.72 -7.39 11.76
N VAL A 26 -7.58 -7.15 10.76
CA VAL A 26 -7.16 -7.05 9.35
C VAL A 26 -7.70 -5.78 8.73
N VAL A 27 -6.82 -4.94 8.18
CA VAL A 27 -7.18 -3.70 7.47
C VAL A 27 -6.70 -3.75 6.02
N THR A 28 -7.55 -3.32 5.10
CA THR A 28 -7.23 -3.26 3.68
C THR A 28 -6.75 -1.86 3.25
N PHE A 29 -5.58 -1.78 2.63
CA PHE A 29 -4.98 -0.54 2.16
C PHE A 29 -4.83 -0.50 0.63
N ASN A 30 -4.97 0.70 0.07
CA ASN A 30 -4.53 1.00 -1.29
C ASN A 30 -3.24 1.81 -1.20
N VAL A 31 -2.15 1.28 -1.74
CA VAL A 31 -0.81 1.87 -1.65
C VAL A 31 -0.36 2.34 -3.02
N LYS A 32 0.12 3.58 -3.10
CA LYS A 32 0.82 4.13 -4.25
C LYS A 32 2.16 4.68 -3.78
N MET A 33 3.24 4.24 -4.39
CA MET A 33 4.59 4.69 -4.07
C MET A 33 5.42 4.95 -5.33
N THR A 34 6.34 5.88 -5.25
CA THR A 34 7.34 6.16 -6.29
C THR A 34 8.68 5.64 -5.79
N VAL A 35 9.32 4.79 -6.59
CA VAL A 35 10.59 4.14 -6.23
C VAL A 35 11.65 4.42 -7.28
N GLY A 36 12.85 4.79 -6.83
CA GLY A 36 14.02 4.91 -7.67
C GLY A 36 14.76 3.58 -7.75
N ALA A 37 14.92 3.04 -8.95
CA ALA A 37 15.72 1.85 -9.22
C ALA A 37 17.04 2.24 -9.90
N LYS A 38 18.16 1.75 -9.36
CA LYS A 38 19.49 1.89 -9.96
C LYS A 38 20.03 0.50 -10.30
N PHE A 39 20.13 0.23 -11.59
CA PHE A 39 20.78 -0.97 -12.12
C PHE A 39 22.24 -0.66 -12.39
N MET A 40 23.14 -1.52 -11.89
CA MET A 40 24.58 -1.39 -12.10
C MET A 40 25.11 -2.68 -12.74
N SER A 41 25.92 -2.56 -13.79
CA SER A 41 26.64 -3.67 -14.40
C SER A 41 28.12 -3.32 -14.53
N GLY A 42 28.96 -4.06 -13.81
CA GLY A 42 30.36 -3.70 -13.63
C GLY A 42 30.54 -2.34 -12.93
N ARG A 43 31.70 -1.70 -13.14
CA ARG A 43 32.05 -0.43 -12.49
C ARG A 43 31.49 0.83 -13.17
N TRP A 44 31.04 0.73 -14.43
CA TRP A 44 30.79 1.91 -15.27
C TRP A 44 29.36 2.00 -15.83
N LEU A 45 28.70 0.88 -16.09
CA LEU A 45 27.33 0.91 -16.62
C LEU A 45 26.35 1.09 -15.48
N THR A 46 25.68 2.24 -15.45
CA THR A 46 24.59 2.51 -14.51
C THR A 46 23.36 2.97 -15.27
N LYS A 47 22.19 2.46 -14.89
CA LYS A 47 20.89 2.89 -15.42
C LYS A 47 19.98 3.22 -14.25
N GLN A 48 19.47 4.44 -14.23
CA GLN A 48 18.48 4.87 -13.24
C GLN A 48 17.10 4.90 -13.88
N LYS A 49 16.09 4.46 -13.13
CA LYS A 49 14.68 4.51 -13.52
C LYS A 49 13.84 4.89 -12.32
N VAL A 50 12.82 5.71 -12.56
CA VAL A 50 11.74 5.93 -11.61
C VAL A 50 10.63 4.97 -11.99
N LEU A 51 10.08 4.30 -10.98
CA LEU A 51 9.01 3.33 -11.12
C LEU A 51 7.84 3.79 -10.23
N SER A 52 6.62 3.61 -10.73
CA SER A 52 5.40 3.77 -9.93
C SER A 52 4.92 2.38 -9.53
N VAL A 53 4.77 2.16 -8.23
CA VAL A 53 4.23 0.91 -7.68
C VAL A 53 2.85 1.18 -7.10
N VAL A 54 1.87 0.41 -7.56
CA VAL A 54 0.48 0.50 -7.11
C VAL A 54 0.03 -0.87 -6.62
N CYS A 55 -0.28 -0.95 -5.33
CA CYS A 55 -0.88 -2.13 -4.71
C CYS A 55 -2.33 -1.79 -4.35
N LYS A 56 -3.29 -2.54 -4.89
CA LYS A 56 -4.71 -2.41 -4.53
C LYS A 56 -5.10 -3.53 -3.58
N ASN A 57 -5.99 -3.21 -2.65
CA ASN A 57 -6.57 -4.17 -1.71
C ASN A 57 -5.53 -4.97 -0.90
N LEU A 58 -4.47 -4.29 -0.45
CA LEU A 58 -3.41 -4.89 0.33
C LEU A 58 -3.90 -5.14 1.77
N ASN A 59 -4.06 -6.40 2.15
CA ASN A 59 -4.48 -6.77 3.49
C ASN A 59 -3.29 -6.76 4.45
N VAL A 60 -3.42 -5.98 5.52
CA VAL A 60 -2.46 -5.90 6.63
C VAL A 60 -3.13 -6.48 7.86
N GLU A 61 -2.55 -7.56 8.38
CA GLU A 61 -2.95 -8.16 9.64
C GLU A 61 -2.13 -7.56 10.78
N PHE A 62 -2.78 -6.94 11.75
CA PHE A 62 -2.14 -6.31 12.89
C PHE A 62 -1.85 -7.35 13.97
N VAL A 63 -0.56 -7.62 14.19
CA VAL A 63 -0.05 -8.49 15.26
C VAL A 63 0.12 -7.73 16.58
N SER A 64 0.17 -6.39 16.54
CA SER A 64 0.15 -5.49 17.70
C SER A 64 -0.56 -4.17 17.32
N THR A 65 -0.68 -3.24 18.27
CA THR A 65 -1.30 -1.91 18.05
C THR A 65 -0.58 -1.04 17.02
N ASP A 66 0.70 -1.31 16.75
CA ASP A 66 1.57 -0.50 15.89
C ASP A 66 2.25 -1.31 14.76
N THR A 67 2.22 -2.63 14.84
CA THR A 67 2.90 -3.51 13.89
C THR A 67 1.90 -4.41 13.20
N GLY A 68 1.93 -4.38 11.87
CA GLY A 68 1.16 -5.28 11.02
C GLY A 68 2.06 -6.08 10.09
N LYS A 69 1.56 -7.23 9.65
CA LYS A 69 2.17 -8.10 8.66
C LYS A 69 1.29 -8.12 7.42
N LEU A 70 1.94 -8.13 6.27
CA LEU A 70 1.26 -8.39 5.00
C LEU A 70 0.93 -9.88 4.94
N GLN A 71 -0.29 -10.22 4.54
CA GLN A 71 -0.62 -11.61 4.30
C GLN A 71 0.11 -12.11 3.06
N GLU A 72 0.97 -13.11 3.27
CA GLU A 72 1.71 -13.80 2.22
C GLU A 72 0.74 -14.57 1.31
N GLY A 73 0.95 -14.52 -0.01
CA GLY A 73 0.20 -15.37 -0.95
C GLY A 73 -1.19 -14.90 -1.38
N SER A 74 -1.63 -13.69 -1.02
CA SER A 74 -2.83 -13.14 -1.67
C SER A 74 -2.50 -12.68 -3.09
N ASN A 75 -3.35 -13.02 -4.08
CA ASN A 75 -3.26 -12.61 -5.49
C ASN A 75 -3.37 -11.08 -5.72
N ASN A 76 -3.15 -10.26 -4.69
CA ASN A 76 -3.13 -8.81 -4.73
C ASN A 76 -1.78 -8.36 -5.30
N ALA A 77 -1.54 -8.65 -6.57
CA ALA A 77 -0.32 -8.27 -7.26
C ALA A 77 -0.19 -6.74 -7.27
N CYS A 78 0.91 -6.24 -6.71
CA CYS A 78 1.32 -4.87 -6.94
C CYS A 78 1.72 -4.73 -8.40
N ILE A 79 1.20 -3.70 -9.06
CA ILE A 79 1.57 -3.36 -10.43
C ILE A 79 2.76 -2.41 -10.36
N VAL A 80 3.77 -2.68 -11.17
CA VAL A 80 4.97 -1.84 -11.30
C VAL A 80 5.00 -1.30 -12.72
N ASP A 81 4.86 0.00 -12.85
CA ASP A 81 4.91 0.72 -14.11
C ASP A 81 6.18 1.58 -14.19
N PHE A 82 6.69 1.77 -15.40
CA PHE A 82 7.74 2.74 -15.67
C PHE A 82 7.07 4.10 -15.88
N ASP A 83 7.54 5.11 -15.15
CA ASP A 83 7.21 6.51 -15.44
C ASP A 83 7.91 6.99 -16.73
#